data_AF-A0A7J3QWT5-F1
#
_entry.id   AF-A0A7J3QWT5-F1
#
_cell.length_a   1.000
_cell.length_b   1.000
_cell.length_c   1.000
_cell.angle_alpha   90.00
_cell.angle_beta   90.00
_cell.angle_gamma   90.00
#
_symmetry.space_group_name_H-M   'P 1'
#
loop_
_entity.id
_entity.type
_entity.pdbx_description
1 polymer ?
#
loop_
_entity_poly.entity_id
_entity_poly.type
_entity_poly.pdbx_seq_one_letter_code
_entity_poly.pdbx_strand_id
1 'polypeptide(L)'
;EVVNASAFPFKRSVEKAREIAAKLGLPQVAGSDAHYAPEIGMAYTLVEAELDVDDVVKAISKGLCEPLGRAIPIGIRLRREIIALKMKIFPRKRV
;
A
#
# COMPACT_ATOMS: atom_id res chain seq x y z
N GLU A 1 2.09 -8.54 -0.86
CA GLU A 1 1.91 -7.57 0.23
C GLU A 1 1.05 -8.17 1.33
N VAL A 2 1.33 -7.85 2.59
CA VAL A 2 0.53 -8.25 3.75
C VAL A 2 -0.23 -7.10 4.38
N VAL A 3 0.18 -5.85 4.11
CA VAL A 3 -0.57 -4.63 4.48
C VAL A 3 -0.87 -3.84 3.22
N ASN A 4 -2.15 -3.79 2.85
CA ASN A 4 -2.65 -2.92 1.79
C ASN A 4 -3.63 -1.92 2.41
N ALA A 5 -3.39 -0.62 2.26
CA ALA A 5 -4.22 0.42 2.87
C ALA A 5 -5.67 0.44 2.33
N SER A 6 -5.86 0.01 1.08
CA SER A 6 -7.17 -0.10 0.42
C SER A 6 -7.96 -1.35 0.83
N ALA A 7 -7.33 -2.34 1.48
CA ALA A 7 -7.96 -3.62 1.85
C ALA A 7 -9.17 -3.45 2.76
N PHE A 8 -10.20 -4.28 2.54
CA PHE A 8 -11.42 -4.29 3.33
C PHE A 8 -11.94 -5.73 3.49
N PRO A 9 -12.27 -6.19 4.71
CA PRO A 9 -12.07 -5.54 6.01
C PRO A 9 -10.59 -5.54 6.44
N PHE A 10 -10.00 -4.35 6.63
CA PHE A 10 -8.55 -4.15 6.78
C PHE A 10 -7.87 -5.10 7.77
N LYS A 11 -8.31 -5.12 9.05
CA LYS A 11 -7.67 -5.93 10.09
C LYS A 11 -7.62 -7.42 9.74
N ARG A 12 -8.75 -7.96 9.26
CA ARG A 12 -8.89 -9.38 8.92
C ARG A 12 -8.11 -9.74 7.66
N SER A 13 -8.06 -8.83 6.69
CA SER A 13 -7.23 -9.00 5.48
C SER A 13 -5.75 -9.04 5.83
N VAL A 14 -5.27 -8.10 6.67
CA VAL A 14 -3.88 -8.04 7.11
C VAL A 14 -3.48 -9.28 7.90
N GLU A 15 -4.31 -9.69 8.87
CA GLU A 15 -4.07 -10.86 9.70
C GLU A 15 -3.90 -12.14 8.85
N LYS A 16 -4.85 -12.40 7.94
CA LYS A 16 -4.77 -13.56 7.04
C LYS A 16 -3.58 -13.50 6.10
N ALA A 17 -3.28 -12.33 5.54
CA ALA A 17 -2.15 -12.19 4.62
C ALA A 17 -0.81 -12.44 5.34
N ARG A 18 -0.65 -11.93 6.57
CA ARG A 18 0.51 -12.21 7.42
C ARG A 18 0.63 -13.69 7.77
N GLU A 19 -0.49 -14.33 8.13
CA GLU A 19 -0.52 -15.76 8.45
C GLU A 19 -0.07 -16.62 7.26
N ILE A 20 -0.59 -16.34 6.06
CA ILE A 20 -0.24 -17.06 4.83
C ILE A 20 1.24 -16.80 4.48
N ALA A 21 1.70 -15.56 4.53
CA ALA A 21 3.08 -15.23 4.23
C ALA A 21 4.07 -15.91 5.19
N ALA A 22 3.75 -15.94 6.49
CA ALA A 22 4.54 -16.65 7.49
C ALA A 22 4.58 -18.16 7.24
N LYS A 23 3.42 -18.77 6.93
CA LYS A 23 3.34 -20.22 6.59
C LYS A 23 4.15 -20.60 5.36
N LEU A 24 4.25 -19.69 4.39
CA LEU A 24 4.98 -19.91 3.15
C LEU A 24 6.45 -19.46 3.22
N GLY A 25 6.90 -18.88 4.35
CA GLY A 25 8.24 -18.32 4.48
C GLY A 25 8.51 -17.16 3.51
N LEU A 26 7.47 -16.41 3.13
CA LEU A 26 7.57 -15.33 2.16
C LEU A 26 7.93 -14.00 2.83
N PRO A 27 8.76 -13.16 2.18
CA PRO A 27 9.00 -11.81 2.64
C PRO A 27 7.71 -10.98 2.64
N GLN A 28 7.59 -10.08 3.61
CA GLN A 28 6.35 -9.37 3.87
C GLN A 28 6.50 -7.88 3.57
N VAL A 29 5.71 -7.38 2.62
CA VAL A 29 5.73 -5.96 2.20
C VAL A 29 4.37 -5.31 2.37
N ALA A 30 4.34 -3.99 2.39
CA ALA A 30 3.17 -3.14 2.53
C ALA A 30 3.10 -2.07 1.44
N GLY A 31 1.88 -1.77 0.98
CA GLY A 31 1.61 -0.83 -0.09
C GLY A 31 0.38 0.03 0.18
N SER A 32 0.50 1.33 -0.06
CA SER A 32 -0.64 2.26 0.08
C SER A 32 -1.70 2.08 -1.01
N ASP A 33 -1.29 1.57 -2.18
CA ASP A 33 -2.15 1.47 -3.38
C ASP A 33 -2.87 2.81 -3.66
N ALA A 34 -2.09 3.89 -3.56
CA ALA A 34 -2.59 5.26 -3.58
C ALA A 34 -3.04 5.66 -5.00
N HIS A 35 -4.31 6.01 -5.12
CA HIS A 35 -4.92 6.57 -6.33
C HIS A 35 -5.21 8.08 -6.17
N TYR A 36 -4.99 8.61 -4.97
CA TYR A 36 -5.16 10.01 -4.61
C TYR A 36 -4.03 10.44 -3.65
N ALA A 37 -3.50 11.66 -3.78
CA ALA A 37 -2.27 12.07 -3.07
C ALA A 37 -2.31 11.89 -1.53
N PRO A 38 -3.41 12.17 -0.81
CA PRO A 38 -3.54 11.87 0.62
C PRO A 38 -3.50 10.39 1.02
N GLU A 39 -3.58 9.46 0.06
CA GLU A 39 -3.43 8.02 0.32
C GLU A 39 -1.96 7.60 0.38
N ILE A 40 -1.03 8.41 -0.17
CA ILE A 40 0.40 8.12 -0.17
C ILE A 40 0.89 7.93 1.28
N GLY A 41 1.61 6.84 1.51
CA GLY A 41 2.20 6.53 2.81
C GLY A 41 1.20 5.99 3.84
N MET A 42 -0.07 5.76 3.50
CA MET A 42 -1.01 5.10 4.42
C MET A 42 -0.62 3.65 4.74
N ALA A 43 0.15 3.01 3.84
CA ALA A 43 0.90 1.79 4.11
C ALA A 43 2.23 1.84 3.34
N TYR A 44 3.28 1.34 3.96
CA TYR A 44 4.66 1.41 3.48
C TYR A 44 5.51 0.31 4.15
N THR A 45 6.61 -0.04 3.50
CA THR A 45 7.56 -1.03 4.00
C THR A 45 8.80 -0.30 4.48
N LEU A 46 9.21 -0.52 5.74
CA LEU A 46 10.55 -0.15 6.19
C LEU A 46 11.51 -1.22 5.70
N VAL A 47 12.57 -0.83 5.01
CA VAL A 47 13.57 -1.75 4.47
C VAL A 47 14.93 -1.36 5.03
N GLU A 48 15.63 -2.32 5.61
CA GLU A 48 16.99 -2.13 6.10
C GLU A 48 17.98 -2.34 4.95
N ALA A 49 18.28 -1.27 4.21
CA ALA A 49 19.18 -1.29 3.07
C ALA A 49 19.83 0.09 2.84
N GLU A 50 20.92 0.09 2.08
CA GLU A 50 21.47 1.31 1.49
C GLU A 50 20.51 1.87 0.43
N LEU A 51 20.71 3.15 0.06
CA LEU A 51 19.93 3.82 -1.00
C LEU A 51 20.36 3.37 -2.41
N ASP A 52 20.40 2.06 -2.61
CA ASP A 52 20.71 1.37 -3.85
C ASP A 52 19.62 0.34 -4.17
N VAL A 53 19.27 0.21 -5.45
CA VAL A 53 18.15 -0.64 -5.89
C VAL A 53 18.43 -2.11 -5.61
N ASP A 54 19.66 -2.58 -5.89
CA ASP A 54 20.00 -3.99 -5.70
C ASP A 54 20.02 -4.35 -4.23
N ASP A 55 20.49 -3.45 -3.37
CA ASP A 55 20.52 -3.68 -1.94
C ASP A 55 19.12 -3.67 -1.32
N VAL A 56 18.22 -2.79 -1.77
CA VAL A 56 16.79 -2.84 -1.39
C VAL A 56 16.15 -4.17 -1.79
N VAL A 57 16.38 -4.64 -3.02
CA VAL A 57 15.83 -5.92 -3.50
C VAL A 57 16.40 -7.10 -2.71
N LYS A 58 17.70 -7.09 -2.40
CA LYS A 58 18.33 -8.11 -1.55
C LYS A 58 17.78 -8.10 -0.13
N ALA A 59 17.59 -6.93 0.48
CA ALA A 59 17.02 -6.82 1.82
C ALA A 59 15.59 -7.38 1.87
N ILE A 60 14.74 -6.99 0.90
CA ILE A 60 13.36 -7.51 0.80
C ILE A 60 13.37 -9.03 0.59
N SER A 61 14.19 -9.56 -0.33
CA SER A 61 14.24 -11.02 -0.59
C SER A 61 14.73 -11.83 0.62
N LYS A 62 15.55 -11.24 1.49
CA LYS A 62 15.98 -11.82 2.77
C LYS A 62 14.98 -11.63 3.92
N GLY A 63 13.88 -10.90 3.69
CA GLY A 63 12.90 -10.57 4.73
C GLY A 63 13.37 -9.50 5.72
N LEU A 64 14.42 -8.73 5.39
CA LEU A 64 14.93 -7.61 6.19
C LEU A 64 14.06 -6.36 5.97
N CYS A 65 12.76 -6.52 6.23
CA CYS A 65 11.79 -5.47 6.01
C CYS A 65 10.56 -5.62 6.93
N GLU A 66 9.98 -4.49 7.30
CA GLU A 66 8.82 -4.42 8.18
C GLU A 66 7.62 -3.77 7.46
N PRO A 67 6.51 -4.50 7.26
CA PRO A 67 5.30 -3.97 6.64
C PRO A 67 4.43 -3.20 7.64
N LEU A 68 4.29 -1.90 7.44
CA LEU A 68 3.52 -0.99 8.28
C LEU A 68 2.37 -0.33 7.52
N GLY A 69 1.32 0.08 8.23
CA GLY A 69 0.23 0.86 7.64
C GLY A 69 -1.10 0.76 8.36
N ARG A 70 -2.07 1.48 7.81
CA ARG A 70 -3.45 1.57 8.28
C ARG A 70 -4.43 1.60 7.10
N ALA A 71 -5.69 1.29 7.39
CA ALA A 71 -6.76 1.44 6.41
C ALA A 71 -6.89 2.90 5.96
N ILE A 72 -7.19 3.12 4.67
CA ILE A 72 -7.55 4.45 4.17
C ILE A 72 -8.86 4.87 4.86
N PRO A 73 -8.89 6.03 5.54
CA PRO A 73 -10.09 6.57 6.16
C PRO A 73 -11.22 6.72 5.15
N ILE A 74 -12.45 6.42 5.56
CA ILE A 74 -13.65 6.48 4.69
C ILE A 74 -13.80 7.84 4.01
N GLY A 75 -13.52 8.93 4.73
CA GLY A 75 -13.59 10.28 4.16
C GLY A 75 -12.60 10.53 3.01
N ILE A 76 -11.42 9.91 3.05
CA ILE A 76 -10.44 9.97 1.96
C ILE A 76 -10.92 9.11 0.78
N ARG A 77 -11.43 7.90 1.05
CA ARG A 77 -12.02 7.03 0.01
C ARG A 77 -13.16 7.74 -0.73
N LEU A 78 -14.06 8.40 -0.01
CA LEU A 78 -15.17 9.14 -0.63
C LEU A 78 -14.69 10.32 -1.47
N ARG A 79 -13.71 11.10 -0.98
CA ARG A 79 -13.13 12.22 -1.74
C ARG A 79 -12.50 11.74 -3.04
N ARG A 80 -11.80 10.59 -3.02
CA ARG A 80 -11.25 9.96 -4.23
C ARG A 80 -12.35 9.70 -5.27
N GLU A 81 -13.44 9.06 -4.87
CA GLU A 81 -14.55 8.75 -5.79
C GLU A 81 -15.20 10.03 -6.35
N ILE A 82 -15.35 11.08 -5.53
CA ILE A 82 -15.86 12.38 -5.98
C ILE A 82 -14.93 13.03 -7.01
N ILE A 83 -13.61 13.00 -6.79
CA ILE A 83 -12.62 13.55 -7.74
C ILE A 83 -12.65 12.76 -9.05
N ALA A 84 -12.67 11.43 -8.97
CA ALA A 84 -12.78 10.56 -10.14
C ALA A 84 -14.05 10.86 -10.95
N LEU A 85 -15.19 11.03 -10.27
CA LEU A 85 -16.45 11.41 -10.91
C LEU A 85 -16.38 12.80 -11.54
N LYS A 86 -15.81 13.79 -10.85
CA LYS A 86 -15.63 15.15 -11.41
C LYS A 86 -14.76 15.14 -12.66
N MET A 87 -13.68 14.38 -12.69
CA MET A 87 -12.82 14.26 -13.87
C MET A 87 -13.53 13.57 -15.04
N LYS A 88 -14.43 12.63 -14.75
CA LYS A 88 -15.25 11.95 -15.76
C LYS A 88 -16.32 12.88 -16.37
N ILE A 89 -16.92 13.75 -15.56
CA ILE A 89 -17.97 14.69 -16.01
C ILE A 89 -17.37 15.93 -16.68
N PHE A 90 -16.23 16.44 -16.17
CA PHE A 90 -15.56 17.65 -16.67
C PHE A 90 -14.12 17.33 -17.08
N PRO A 91 -13.90 16.64 -18.21
CA PRO A 91 -12.56 16.37 -18.70
C PRO A 91 -11.87 17.69 -19.06
N ARG A 92 -10.71 17.98 -18.45
CA ARG A 92 -9.87 19.11 -18.87
C ARG A 92 -9.40 18.86 -20.31
N LYS A 93 -9.59 19.84 -21.20
CA LYS A 93 -8.92 19.83 -22.52
C LYS A 93 -7.42 19.78 -22.25
N ARG A 94 -6.73 18.73 -22.74
CA ARG A 94 -5.27 18.76 -22.79
C ARG A 94 -4.89 19.83 -23.80
N VAL A 95 -4.11 20.80 -23.34
CA VAL A 95 -3.43 21.79 -24.20
C VAL A 95 -2.24 21.10 -24.85
#